data_AF-A0A1F7LXA6-F1
#
_entry.id   AF-A0A1F7LXA6-F1
#
_cell.length_a   1.000
_cell.length_b   1.000
_cell.length_c   1.000
_cell.angle_alpha   90.00
_cell.angle_beta   90.00
_cell.angle_gamma   90.00
#
_symmetry.space_group_name_H-M   'P 1'
#
loop_
_entity.id
_entity.type
_entity.pdbx_description
1 polymer ?
#
loop_
_entity_poly.entity_id
_entity_poly.type
_entity_poly.pdbx_seq_one_letter_code
_entity_poly.pdbx_strand_id
1 'polypeptide(L)'
;MYYAVASFQDLGRERPMGELALRTRPLTELAGVLRAPVLIHHGEADRTVPASQGALLHRALVAAGGSSALHLYPGADHLFNFALGAEAPAVYRPDADRLSWERTLGFLARHLGRTSP
;
A
#
# COMPACT_ATOMS: atom_id res chain seq x y z
N MET A 1 -11.47 13.84 -13.32
CA MET A 1 -12.13 13.93 -12.01
C MET A 1 -11.94 12.57 -11.34
N TYR A 2 -11.01 12.45 -10.38
CA TYR A 2 -10.73 11.20 -9.67
C TYR A 2 -10.91 11.45 -8.17
N TYR A 3 -12.05 11.03 -7.61
CA TYR A 3 -12.22 10.83 -6.18
C TYR A 3 -13.08 9.58 -5.98
N ALA A 4 -12.48 8.54 -5.43
CA ALA A 4 -13.03 7.68 -4.37
C ALA A 4 -12.00 6.61 -4.04
N VAL A 5 -11.37 6.72 -2.86
CA VAL A 5 -10.85 5.54 -2.18
C VAL A 5 -12.08 4.84 -1.62
N ALA A 6 -12.54 3.78 -2.29
CA ALA A 6 -13.43 2.81 -1.71
C ALA A 6 -12.76 1.45 -1.87
N SER A 7 -12.15 0.96 -0.79
CA SER A 7 -11.78 -0.45 -0.69
C SER A 7 -12.17 -0.97 0.69
N PHE A 8 -13.46 -1.27 0.82
CA PHE A 8 -13.94 -2.36 1.67
C PHE A 8 -15.17 -2.86 0.92
N GLN A 9 -15.06 -3.98 0.21
CA GLN A 9 -15.97 -4.34 -0.88
C GLN A 9 -17.47 -4.31 -0.52
N ASP A 10 -17.87 -4.40 0.74
CA ASP A 10 -19.26 -4.20 1.14
C ASP A 10 -19.29 -3.73 2.60
N LEU A 11 -19.40 -2.42 2.87
CA LEU A 11 -19.95 -1.99 4.15
C LEU A 11 -21.43 -2.42 4.16
N GLY A 12 -21.63 -3.62 4.70
CA GLY A 12 -22.90 -4.35 4.71
C GLY A 12 -24.11 -3.48 5.04
N ARG A 13 -25.16 -3.72 4.26
CA ARG A 13 -26.57 -3.39 4.47
C ARG A 13 -26.88 -2.17 5.37
N GLU A 14 -27.44 -1.17 4.69
CA GLU A 14 -28.46 -0.25 5.22
C GLU A 14 -27.99 0.79 6.25
N ARG A 15 -27.21 1.79 5.81
CA ARG A 15 -27.37 3.17 6.32
C ARG A 15 -27.20 4.20 5.19
N PRO A 16 -28.13 5.17 5.04
CA PRO A 16 -28.05 6.16 3.99
C PRO A 16 -26.83 7.07 4.22
N MET A 17 -26.03 7.22 3.17
CA MET A 17 -24.82 8.04 3.08
C MET A 17 -25.15 9.55 3.14
N GLY A 18 -25.61 10.02 4.30
CA GLY A 18 -25.68 11.44 4.66
C GLY A 18 -24.66 11.71 5.76
N GLU A 19 -23.83 12.74 5.58
CA GLU A 19 -22.89 13.33 6.56
C GLU A 19 -21.58 12.59 6.93
N LEU A 20 -21.42 11.28 6.71
CA LEU A 20 -20.13 10.59 6.96
C LEU A 20 -19.37 10.16 5.71
N ALA A 21 -19.55 10.88 4.59
CA ALA A 21 -18.54 10.89 3.54
C ALA A 21 -17.30 11.59 4.10
N LEU A 22 -16.51 10.82 4.85
CA LEU A 22 -15.21 11.20 5.41
C LEU A 22 -14.46 11.97 4.32
N ARG A 23 -14.00 13.17 4.68
CA ARG A 23 -13.13 14.03 3.87
C ARG A 23 -11.85 13.29 3.52
N THR A 24 -11.91 12.37 2.56
CA THR A 24 -10.76 11.58 2.13
C THR A 24 -9.99 12.44 1.15
N ARG A 25 -8.95 13.09 1.66
CA ARG A 25 -7.92 13.68 0.80
C ARG A 25 -7.06 12.55 0.25
N PRO A 26 -6.86 12.43 -1.07
CA PRO A 26 -5.91 11.51 -1.65
C PRO A 26 -4.56 11.64 -0.96
N LEU A 27 -3.90 10.51 -0.70
CA LEU A 27 -2.62 10.53 0.00
C LEU A 27 -1.55 11.36 -0.76
N THR A 28 -1.70 11.48 -2.08
CA THR A 28 -0.89 12.37 -2.93
C THR A 28 -1.01 13.85 -2.56
N GLU A 29 -2.17 14.32 -2.10
CA GLU A 29 -2.36 15.70 -1.61
C GLU A 29 -1.71 15.91 -0.24
N LEU A 30 -1.50 14.83 0.53
CA LEU A 30 -0.84 14.86 1.84
C LEU A 30 0.67 14.61 1.74
N ALA A 31 1.21 14.36 0.54
CA ALA A 31 2.62 14.00 0.35
C ALA A 31 3.59 15.01 1.00
N GLY A 32 3.31 16.31 0.89
CA GLY A 32 4.17 17.37 1.44
C GLY A 32 4.16 17.51 2.97
N VAL A 33 3.22 16.86 3.67
CA VAL A 33 3.17 16.88 5.15
C VAL A 33 3.70 15.58 5.78
N LEU A 34 3.95 14.55 4.96
CA LEU A 34 4.52 13.29 5.44
C LEU A 34 6.00 13.44 5.75
N ARG A 35 6.37 13.13 6.99
CA ARG A 35 7.75 13.26 7.49
C ARG A 35 8.50 11.94 7.59
N ALA A 36 7.78 10.83 7.62
CA ALA A 36 8.37 9.50 7.68
C ALA A 36 8.72 8.99 6.27
N PRO A 37 9.83 8.28 6.09
CA PRO A 37 10.09 7.51 4.87
C PRO A 37 8.95 6.52 4.60
N VAL A 38 8.57 6.34 3.33
CA VAL A 38 7.47 5.45 2.92
C VAL A 38 7.97 4.30 2.05
N LEU A 39 7.65 3.06 2.43
CA LEU A 39 7.86 1.87 1.61
C LEU A 39 6.54 1.41 1.00
N ILE A 40 6.51 1.19 -0.31
CA ILE A 40 5.33 0.74 -1.06
C ILE A 40 5.64 -0.61 -1.70
N HIS A 41 4.81 -1.61 -1.43
CA HIS A 41 4.82 -2.91 -2.11
C HIS A 41 3.54 -3.03 -2.93
N HIS A 42 3.65 -3.34 -4.24
CA HIS A 42 2.49 -3.42 -5.13
C HIS A 42 2.63 -4.59 -6.10
N GLY A 43 1.62 -5.44 -6.19
CA GLY A 43 1.53 -6.45 -7.26
C GLY A 43 1.35 -5.82 -8.64
N GLU A 44 2.15 -6.21 -9.63
CA GLU A 44 2.06 -5.63 -10.98
C GLU A 44 0.73 -5.99 -11.68
N ALA A 45 0.16 -7.14 -11.35
CA ALA A 45 -1.10 -7.65 -11.89
C ALA A 45 -2.28 -7.45 -10.92
N ASP A 46 -2.18 -6.53 -9.97
CA ASP A 46 -3.23 -6.23 -9.00
C ASP A 46 -4.52 -5.76 -9.68
N ARG A 47 -5.57 -6.58 -9.56
CA ARG A 47 -6.89 -6.35 -10.18
C ARG A 47 -7.81 -5.49 -9.30
N THR A 48 -7.46 -5.29 -8.03
CA THR A 48 -8.21 -4.46 -7.08
C THR A 48 -7.72 -3.02 -7.12
N VAL A 49 -6.40 -2.83 -7.14
CA VAL A 49 -5.75 -1.52 -7.22
C VAL A 49 -4.69 -1.54 -8.32
N PRO A 50 -4.86 -0.82 -9.44
CA PRO A 50 -3.85 -0.81 -10.49
C PRO A 50 -2.48 -0.33 -9.98
N ALA A 51 -1.39 -0.96 -10.45
CA ALA A 51 -0.01 -0.61 -10.08
C ALA A 51 0.35 0.86 -10.35
N SER A 52 -0.36 1.52 -11.28
CA SER A 52 -0.23 2.95 -11.54
C SER A 52 -0.55 3.84 -10.34
N GLN A 53 -1.38 3.37 -9.39
CA GLN A 53 -1.67 4.08 -8.14
C GLN A 53 -0.47 4.10 -7.20
N GLY A 54 0.21 2.96 -7.01
CA GLY A 54 1.46 2.90 -6.24
C GLY A 54 2.55 3.78 -6.86
N ALA A 55 2.66 3.75 -8.19
CA ALA A 55 3.57 4.63 -8.93
C ALA A 55 3.21 6.12 -8.79
N LEU A 56 1.92 6.47 -8.80
CA LEU A 56 1.45 7.84 -8.59
C LEU A 56 1.81 8.36 -7.19
N LEU A 57 1.56 7.55 -6.16
CA LEU A 57 1.91 7.90 -4.78
C LEU A 57 3.42 8.09 -4.62
N HIS A 58 4.22 7.15 -5.14
CA HIS A 58 5.67 7.24 -5.10
C HIS A 58 6.18 8.55 -5.71
N ARG A 59 5.71 8.90 -6.92
CA ARG A 59 6.08 10.14 -7.59
C ARG A 59 5.68 11.38 -6.78
N ALA A 60 4.49 11.39 -6.19
CA ALA A 60 4.03 12.51 -5.38
C ALA A 60 4.90 12.72 -4.12
N LEU A 61 5.28 11.63 -3.44
CA LEU A 61 6.16 11.67 -2.28
C LEU A 61 7.55 12.19 -2.62
N VAL A 62 8.15 11.70 -3.70
CA VAL A 62 9.48 12.15 -4.17
C VAL A 62 9.42 13.61 -4.63
N ALA A 63 8.40 14.01 -5.38
CA ALA A 63 8.23 15.39 -5.84
C ALA A 63 8.05 16.38 -4.69
N ALA A 64 7.48 15.93 -3.57
CA ALA A 64 7.36 16.72 -2.34
C ALA A 64 8.63 16.76 -1.49
N GLY A 65 9.73 16.13 -1.93
CA GLY A 65 11.00 16.04 -1.19
C GLY A 65 11.04 14.96 -0.11
N GLY A 66 10.03 14.09 -0.05
CA GLY A 66 9.99 12.96 0.89
C GLY A 66 10.84 11.78 0.43
N SER A 67 11.13 10.87 1.37
CA SER A 67 11.81 9.59 1.07
C SER A 67 10.76 8.51 0.77
N SER A 68 10.82 7.92 -0.42
CA SER A 68 9.91 6.85 -0.82
C SER A 68 10.63 5.76 -1.62
N ALA A 69 10.31 4.50 -1.33
CA ALA A 69 10.72 3.34 -2.12
C ALA A 69 9.48 2.59 -2.61
N LEU A 70 9.45 2.24 -3.90
CA LEU A 70 8.40 1.44 -4.53
C LEU A 70 8.98 0.14 -5.06
N HIS A 71 8.32 -0.98 -4.73
CA HIS A 71 8.63 -2.29 -5.28
C HIS A 71 7.40 -2.86 -5.97
N LEU A 72 7.55 -3.16 -7.26
CA LEU A 72 6.57 -3.90 -8.04
C LEU A 72 6.92 -5.39 -8.06
N TYR A 73 5.90 -6.23 -7.91
CA TYR A 73 6.04 -7.69 -7.91
C TYR A 73 5.40 -8.27 -9.17
N PRO A 74 6.22 -8.76 -10.14
CA PRO A 74 5.71 -9.23 -11.43
C PRO A 74 4.65 -10.33 -11.29
N GLY A 75 3.53 -10.17 -12.00
CA GLY A 75 2.42 -11.12 -12.01
C GLY A 75 1.69 -11.30 -10.67
N ALA A 76 2.03 -10.54 -9.63
CA ALA A 76 1.41 -10.64 -8.32
C ALA A 76 0.11 -9.82 -8.28
N ASP A 77 -0.95 -10.36 -7.68
CA ASP A 77 -2.25 -9.70 -7.50
C ASP A 77 -2.36 -9.07 -6.10
N HIS A 78 -3.48 -8.46 -5.74
CA HIS A 78 -3.66 -7.64 -4.54
C HIS A 78 -3.16 -8.25 -3.22
N LEU A 79 -3.47 -9.53 -2.98
CA LEU A 79 -3.17 -10.23 -1.73
C LEU A 79 -1.97 -11.19 -1.85
N PHE A 80 -1.00 -10.85 -2.71
CA PHE A 80 0.12 -11.74 -3.00
C PHE A 80 0.96 -12.12 -1.78
N ASN A 81 1.00 -11.26 -0.75
CA ASN A 81 1.78 -11.45 0.48
C ASN A 81 0.93 -11.81 1.70
N PHE A 82 -0.26 -12.37 1.49
CA PHE A 82 -1.17 -12.68 2.58
C PHE A 82 -1.34 -14.21 2.75
N ALA A 83 -0.49 -14.80 3.58
CA ALA A 83 -0.56 -16.21 3.96
C ALA A 83 -1.45 -16.40 5.20
N LEU A 84 -2.75 -16.64 5.02
CA LEU A 84 -3.64 -17.04 6.12
C LEU A 84 -3.64 -18.55 6.35
N GLY A 85 -2.54 -19.08 6.90
CA GLY A 85 -2.47 -20.49 7.30
C GLY A 85 -2.81 -21.47 6.17
N ALA A 86 -3.62 -22.50 6.48
CA ALA A 86 -3.99 -23.55 5.53
C ALA A 86 -4.86 -23.08 4.35
N GLU A 87 -5.45 -21.87 4.42
CA GLU A 87 -6.37 -21.33 3.43
C GLU A 87 -5.85 -20.03 2.82
N ALA A 88 -4.59 -20.03 2.38
CA ALA A 88 -4.06 -18.90 1.64
C ALA A 88 -4.88 -18.66 0.35
N PRO A 89 -5.18 -17.39 0.00
CA PRO A 89 -5.85 -17.08 -1.26
C PRO A 89 -5.07 -17.67 -2.45
N ALA A 90 -5.76 -18.08 -3.52
CA ALA A 90 -5.11 -18.60 -4.74
C ALA A 90 -4.12 -17.60 -5.37
N VAL A 91 -4.26 -16.32 -5.04
CA VAL A 91 -3.39 -15.22 -5.47
C VAL A 91 -2.12 -15.08 -4.64
N TYR A 92 -1.98 -15.81 -3.54
CA TYR A 92 -0.77 -15.82 -2.70
C TYR A 92 0.45 -16.24 -3.52
N ARG A 93 1.57 -15.54 -3.34
CA ARG A 93 2.84 -15.78 -4.05
C ARG A 93 3.98 -15.83 -3.03
N PRO A 94 4.45 -17.02 -2.62
CA PRO A 94 5.39 -17.16 -1.51
C PRO A 94 6.73 -16.46 -1.75
N ASP A 95 7.24 -16.44 -2.98
CA ASP A 95 8.50 -15.74 -3.30
C ASP A 95 8.35 -14.21 -3.20
N ALA A 96 7.23 -13.67 -3.68
CA ALA A 96 6.96 -12.24 -3.61
C ALA A 96 6.66 -11.82 -2.16
N ASP A 97 5.95 -12.65 -1.41
CA ASP A 97 5.72 -12.49 0.03
C ASP A 97 7.04 -12.38 0.79
N ARG A 98 7.88 -13.42 0.72
CA ARG A 98 9.18 -13.47 1.38
C ARG A 98 10.05 -12.26 1.03
N LEU A 99 10.13 -11.91 -0.26
CA LEU A 99 10.91 -10.76 -0.71
C LEU A 99 10.34 -9.43 -0.18
N SER A 100 9.02 -9.27 -0.14
CA SER A 100 8.37 -8.08 0.43
C SER A 100 8.64 -7.95 1.92
N TRP A 101 8.70 -9.08 2.64
CA TRP A 101 9.04 -9.12 4.05
C TRP A 101 10.50 -8.75 4.32
N GLU A 102 11.44 -9.34 3.58
CA GLU A 102 12.87 -9.01 3.64
C GLU A 102 13.12 -7.51 3.41
N ARG A 103 12.46 -6.94 2.40
CA ARG A 103 12.54 -5.50 2.08
C ARG A 103 11.95 -4.64 3.20
N THR A 104 10.84 -5.06 3.79
CA THR A 104 10.22 -4.37 4.93
C THR A 104 11.16 -4.32 6.13
N LEU A 105 11.73 -5.46 6.52
CA LEU A 105 12.69 -5.52 7.64
C LEU A 105 13.94 -4.68 7.35
N GLY A 106 14.49 -4.77 6.14
CA GLY A 106 15.63 -3.95 5.74
C GLY A 106 15.33 -2.45 5.74
N PHE A 107 14.13 -2.05 5.33
CA PHE A 107 13.68 -0.66 5.39
C PHE A 107 13.55 -0.16 6.83
N LEU A 108 12.88 -0.91 7.69
CA LEU A 108 12.72 -0.55 9.11
C LEU A 108 14.08 -0.47 9.80
N ALA A 109 14.98 -1.43 9.57
CA ALA A 109 16.33 -1.43 10.15
C ALA A 109 17.13 -0.17 9.78
N ARG A 110 17.00 0.32 8.53
CA ARG A 110 17.67 1.55 8.07
C ARG A 110 17.08 2.83 8.69
N HIS A 111 15.79 2.85 8.99
CA HIS A 111 15.07 4.08 9.34
C HIS A 111 14.72 4.22 10.82
N LEU A 112 14.66 3.12 11.58
CA LEU A 112 14.36 3.16 13.02
C LEU A 112 15.62 3.05 13.90
N GLY A 113 16.75 2.62 13.33
CA GLY A 113 17.95 2.29 14.08
C GLY A 113 17.76 1.08 14.99
N ARG A 114 18.85 0.44 15.42
CA ARG A 114 18.76 -0.49 16.56
C ARG A 114 18.55 0.38 17.79
N THR A 115 17.39 0.28 18.44
CA THR A 115 17.31 0.67 19.84
C THR A 115 18.27 -0.25 20.59
N SER A 116 19.40 0.28 21.05
CA SER A 116 20.21 -0.43 22.05
C SER A 116 19.31 -0.78 23.23
N PRO A 117 19.48 -1.97 23.85
CA PRO A 117 18.72 -2.37 25.02
C PRO A 117 18.91 -1.40 26.19
#